data_AF-A0A833GPK8-F1
#
_entry.id   AF-A0A833GPK8-F1
#
_cell.length_a   1.000
_cell.length_b   1.000
_cell.length_c   1.000
_cell.angle_alpha   90.00
_cell.angle_beta   90.00
_cell.angle_gamma   90.00
#
_symmetry.space_group_name_H-M   'P 1'
#
loop_
_entity.id
_entity.type
_entity.pdbx_description
1 polymer ?
#
loop_
_entity_poly.entity_id
_entity_poly.type
_entity_poly.pdbx_seq_one_letter_code
_entity_poly.pdbx_strand_id
1 'polypeptide(L)'
;MMINTIKDKAFVSRKTIHVREITCVAYQRTDGLIDIEGTLVDTKPEGIFLQERGGIGPDEPVHEMTLRLTVDRGLQIHDVVAETVHSPFSICGAITEHYKLLLIGQQIGPGFIKSAKRNFRGTSGCTHLRGGPAQLDRNLVFLSEFSAG
;
A
#
# COMPACT_ATOMS: atom_id res chain seq x y z
N MET A 1 5.90 -31.32 8.58
CA MET A 1 5.84 -31.42 7.11
C MET A 1 4.85 -30.35 6.65
N MET A 2 5.31 -29.25 6.05
CA MET A 2 4.41 -28.16 5.62
C MET A 2 3.69 -28.59 4.34
N ILE A 3 2.37 -28.77 4.43
CA ILE A 3 1.52 -29.05 3.29
C ILE A 3 1.46 -27.77 2.46
N ASN A 4 2.07 -27.78 1.27
CA ASN A 4 1.90 -26.69 0.32
C ASN A 4 0.64 -26.96 -0.48
N THR A 5 -0.52 -26.70 0.13
CA THR A 5 -1.86 -27.03 -0.36
C THR A 5 -2.16 -26.48 -1.76
N ILE A 6 -1.38 -25.48 -2.22
CA ILE A 6 -1.49 -24.90 -3.57
C ILE A 6 -0.92 -25.87 -4.63
N LYS A 7 0.13 -26.63 -4.30
CA LYS A 7 0.79 -27.57 -5.24
C LYS A 7 -0.01 -28.86 -5.45
N ASP A 8 -0.86 -29.24 -4.48
CA ASP A 8 -1.54 -30.54 -4.44
C ASP A 8 -2.95 -30.54 -5.06
N LYS A 9 -3.42 -29.39 -5.56
CA LYS A 9 -4.73 -29.26 -6.24
C LYS A 9 -4.57 -29.40 -7.75
N ALA A 10 -5.42 -30.20 -8.39
CA ALA A 10 -5.43 -30.34 -9.86
C ALA A 10 -5.56 -28.96 -10.52
N PHE A 11 -4.59 -28.61 -11.37
CA PHE A 11 -4.50 -27.30 -12.00
C PHE A 11 -5.35 -27.23 -13.27
N VAL A 12 -6.30 -26.29 -13.29
CA VAL A 12 -6.86 -25.76 -14.54
C VAL A 12 -5.85 -24.79 -15.14
N SER A 13 -5.73 -24.74 -16.46
CA SER A 13 -4.86 -23.79 -17.15
C SER A 13 -5.16 -22.36 -16.67
N ARG A 14 -4.10 -21.61 -16.35
CA ARG A 14 -4.19 -20.26 -15.78
C ARG A 14 -3.25 -19.32 -16.53
N LYS A 15 -3.66 -18.06 -16.63
CA LYS A 15 -2.87 -16.97 -17.20
C LYS A 15 -2.73 -15.86 -16.17
N THR A 16 -1.52 -15.33 -16.01
CA THR A 16 -1.28 -14.18 -15.15
C THR A 16 -1.89 -12.94 -15.80
N ILE A 17 -2.73 -12.22 -15.07
CA ILE A 17 -3.40 -10.99 -15.54
C ILE A 17 -3.00 -9.74 -14.75
N HIS A 18 -2.35 -9.94 -13.61
CA HIS A 18 -1.92 -8.89 -12.70
C HIS A 18 -0.91 -9.47 -11.70
N VAL A 19 0.15 -8.71 -11.45
CA VAL A 19 1.10 -8.99 -10.37
C VAL A 19 1.08 -7.78 -9.44
N ARG A 20 1.03 -8.06 -8.13
CA ARG A 20 1.17 -7.05 -7.09
C ARG A 20 2.25 -7.53 -6.14
N GLU A 21 3.23 -6.69 -5.92
CA GLU A 21 4.32 -6.91 -4.97
C GLU A 21 4.24 -5.84 -3.90
N ILE A 22 4.32 -6.28 -2.64
CA ILE A 22 4.35 -5.38 -1.49
C ILE A 22 5.57 -5.76 -0.67
N THR A 23 6.44 -4.78 -0.44
CA THR A 23 7.64 -4.93 0.37
C THR A 23 7.51 -4.03 1.59
N CYS A 24 7.73 -4.59 2.78
CA CYS A 24 7.77 -3.83 4.02
C CYS A 24 9.13 -4.00 4.69
N VAL A 25 9.78 -2.90 5.03
CA VAL A 25 11.06 -2.89 5.72
C VAL A 25 10.95 -1.98 6.95
N ALA A 26 11.44 -2.44 8.09
CA ALA A 26 11.48 -1.66 9.31
C ALA A 26 12.93 -1.34 9.70
N TYR A 27 13.19 -0.08 10.01
CA TYR A 27 14.49 0.45 10.38
C TYR A 27 14.43 1.04 11.78
N GLN A 28 15.30 0.56 12.67
CA GLN A 28 15.49 1.20 13.97
C GLN A 28 16.33 2.47 13.80
N ARG A 29 15.82 3.61 14.29
CA ARG A 29 16.52 4.89 14.25
C ARG A 29 17.38 5.12 15.49
N THR A 30 18.35 6.01 15.36
CA THR A 30 19.24 6.39 16.46
C THR A 30 18.54 7.19 17.57
N ASP A 31 17.41 7.83 17.26
CA ASP A 31 16.57 8.56 18.23
C ASP A 31 15.59 7.64 18.99
N GLY A 32 15.65 6.33 18.73
CA GLY A 32 14.80 5.34 19.40
C GLY A 32 13.42 5.13 18.76
N LEU A 33 13.12 5.84 17.67
CA LEU A 33 11.93 5.60 16.84
C LEU A 33 12.19 4.48 15.81
N ILE A 34 11.14 4.07 15.12
CA ILE A 34 11.19 3.06 14.05
C ILE A 34 10.59 3.67 12.80
N ASP A 35 11.31 3.61 11.69
CA ASP A 35 10.73 3.91 10.37
C ASP A 35 10.27 2.59 9.74
N ILE A 36 9.00 2.53 9.33
CA ILE A 36 8.45 1.40 8.59
C ILE A 36 8.12 1.87 7.18
N GLU A 37 8.81 1.33 6.20
CA GLU A 37 8.65 1.65 4.77
C GLU A 37 7.88 0.53 4.09
N GLY A 38 6.73 0.87 3.51
CA GLY A 38 5.92 -0.03 2.69
C GLY A 38 5.88 0.44 1.24
N THR A 39 6.42 -0.37 0.33
CA THR A 39 6.38 -0.13 -1.12
C THR A 39 5.42 -1.10 -1.78
N LEU A 40 4.54 -0.59 -2.63
CA LEU A 40 3.61 -1.36 -3.46
C LEU A 40 3.95 -1.13 -4.94
N VAL A 41 4.11 -2.24 -5.66
CA VAL A 41 4.29 -2.24 -7.12
C VAL A 41 3.22 -3.11 -7.74
N ASP A 42 2.45 -2.53 -8.67
CA ASP A 42 1.43 -3.23 -9.45
C ASP A 42 1.87 -3.28 -10.91
N THR A 43 1.98 -4.47 -11.50
CA THR A 43 2.28 -4.64 -12.93
C THR A 43 1.22 -5.49 -13.61
N LYS A 44 1.23 -5.48 -14.95
CA LYS A 44 0.38 -6.34 -15.77
C LYS A 44 1.21 -7.01 -16.87
N PRO A 45 1.12 -8.34 -17.03
CA PRO A 45 1.85 -9.06 -18.09
C PRO A 45 1.45 -8.65 -19.52
N GLU A 46 0.29 -8.03 -19.66
CA GLU A 46 -0.15 -7.41 -20.91
C GLU A 46 -0.17 -5.90 -20.73
N GLY A 47 0.36 -5.20 -21.72
CA GLY A 47 0.29 -3.74 -21.76
C GLY A 47 -1.15 -3.25 -21.72
N ILE A 48 -1.35 -2.10 -21.10
CA ILE A 48 -2.66 -1.45 -20.99
C ILE A 48 -2.60 -0.03 -21.50
N PHE A 49 -3.76 0.51 -21.89
CA PHE A 49 -3.89 1.91 -22.23
C PHE A 49 -4.78 2.61 -21.20
N LEU A 50 -4.28 3.67 -20.61
CA LEU A 50 -5.03 4.54 -19.70
C LEU A 50 -5.17 5.91 -20.34
N GLN A 51 -6.38 6.49 -20.34
CA GLN A 51 -6.64 7.77 -21.02
C GLN A 51 -5.71 8.91 -20.57
N GLU A 52 -5.38 8.99 -19.29
CA GLU A 52 -4.52 10.05 -18.74
C GLU A 52 -3.01 9.76 -18.88
N ARG A 53 -2.61 8.49 -18.80
CA ARG A 53 -1.20 8.09 -18.78
C ARG A 53 -0.68 7.55 -20.12
N GLY A 54 -1.57 7.29 -21.08
CA GLY A 54 -1.23 6.67 -22.35
C GLY A 54 -0.98 5.16 -22.23
N GLY A 55 -0.15 4.63 -23.13
CA GLY A 55 0.22 3.21 -23.14
C GLY A 55 1.22 2.88 -22.04
N ILE A 56 0.92 1.85 -21.27
CA ILE A 56 1.81 1.23 -20.27
C ILE A 56 2.20 -0.13 -20.85
N GLY A 57 3.50 -0.39 -20.96
CA GLY A 57 4.03 -1.62 -21.53
C GLY A 57 3.74 -2.86 -20.68
N PRO A 58 3.92 -4.07 -21.24
CA PRO A 58 3.97 -5.31 -20.46
C PRO A 58 4.97 -5.19 -19.31
N ASP A 59 4.53 -5.62 -18.13
CA ASP A 59 5.27 -5.63 -16.87
C ASP A 59 5.75 -4.26 -16.37
N GLU A 60 5.37 -3.17 -17.02
CA GLU A 60 5.64 -1.82 -16.55
C GLU A 60 4.75 -1.49 -15.32
N PRO A 61 5.28 -0.81 -14.29
CA PRO A 61 4.51 -0.41 -13.13
C PRO A 61 3.30 0.45 -13.47
N VAL A 62 2.11 -0.10 -13.23
CA VAL A 62 0.85 0.66 -13.21
C VAL A 62 0.80 1.53 -11.96
N HIS A 63 1.24 0.98 -10.83
CA HIS A 63 1.43 1.70 -9.58
C HIS A 63 2.82 1.40 -9.03
N GLU A 64 3.46 2.43 -8.50
CA GLU A 64 4.67 2.31 -7.68
C GLU A 64 4.59 3.39 -6.61
N MET A 65 4.31 2.97 -5.38
CA MET A 65 4.01 3.87 -4.27
C MET A 65 4.73 3.40 -3.02
N THR A 66 5.36 4.34 -2.32
CA THR A 66 6.04 4.10 -1.06
C THR A 66 5.42 4.94 0.04
N LEU A 67 5.21 4.34 1.21
CA LEU A 67 4.75 4.99 2.42
C LEU A 67 5.72 4.66 3.55
N ARG A 68 6.32 5.69 4.15
CA ARG A 68 7.09 5.58 5.39
C ARG A 68 6.29 6.12 6.56
N LEU A 69 6.18 5.32 7.62
CA LEU A 69 5.67 5.74 8.91
C LEU A 69 6.80 5.77 9.92
N THR A 70 6.96 6.88 10.63
CA THR A 70 7.81 6.93 11.81
C THR A 70 6.95 6.65 13.04
N VAL A 71 7.28 5.63 13.82
CA VAL A 71 6.53 5.24 15.01
C VAL A 71 7.42 5.11 16.24
N ASP A 72 6.82 5.26 17.42
CA ASP A 72 7.48 4.90 18.68
C ASP A 72 7.24 3.43 19.07
N ARG A 73 7.75 3.04 20.24
CA ARG A 73 7.57 1.69 20.80
C ARG A 73 6.12 1.32 21.11
N GLY A 74 5.26 2.33 21.31
CA GLY A 74 3.82 2.15 21.45
C GLY A 74 3.10 2.09 20.11
N LEU A 75 3.82 2.13 18.99
CA LEU A 75 3.31 2.20 17.62
C LEU A 75 2.45 3.44 17.37
N GLN A 76 2.67 4.53 18.11
CA GLN A 76 2.08 5.81 17.78
C GLN A 76 2.84 6.44 16.61
N ILE A 77 2.11 6.94 15.62
CA ILE A 77 2.66 7.54 14.41
C ILE A 77 3.07 8.98 14.69
N HIS A 78 4.35 9.29 14.51
CA HIS A 78 4.95 10.60 14.72
C HIS A 78 5.17 11.36 13.40
N ASP A 79 5.49 10.65 12.33
CA ASP A 79 5.69 11.25 11.00
C ASP A 79 5.23 10.30 9.90
N VAL A 80 4.89 10.89 8.75
CA VAL A 80 4.45 10.18 7.55
C VAL A 80 5.05 10.81 6.30
N VAL A 81 5.71 9.99 5.49
CA VAL A 81 6.17 10.36 4.16
C VAL A 81 5.55 9.42 3.15
N ALA A 82 5.02 9.96 2.06
CA ALA A 82 4.51 9.16 0.96
C ALA A 82 5.11 9.68 -0.34
N GLU A 83 5.40 8.75 -1.24
CA GLU A 83 5.90 9.00 -2.57
C GLU A 83 5.15 8.11 -3.57
N THR A 84 4.80 8.69 -4.71
CA THR A 84 4.17 7.98 -5.82
C THR A 84 5.03 8.18 -7.05
N VAL A 85 5.77 7.15 -7.44
CA VAL A 85 6.66 7.16 -8.61
C VAL A 85 5.85 6.91 -9.88
N HIS A 86 4.97 5.91 -9.83
CA HIS A 86 4.05 5.60 -10.92
C HIS A 86 2.61 5.62 -10.42
N SER A 87 1.76 6.37 -11.09
CA SER A 87 0.32 6.34 -10.88
C SER A 87 -0.45 6.21 -12.19
N PRO A 88 -1.63 5.58 -12.18
CA PRO A 88 -2.50 5.52 -13.35
C PRO A 88 -3.15 6.87 -13.69
N PHE A 89 -3.27 7.76 -12.71
CA PHE A 89 -3.98 9.04 -12.83
C PHE A 89 -3.19 10.19 -12.20
N SER A 90 -3.39 11.38 -12.74
CA SER A 90 -2.74 12.62 -12.31
C SER A 90 -3.10 13.04 -10.87
N ILE A 91 -4.32 12.73 -10.43
CA ILE A 91 -4.84 13.06 -9.10
C ILE A 91 -4.13 12.31 -7.95
N CYS A 92 -3.34 11.27 -8.25
CA CYS A 92 -2.66 10.45 -7.26
C CYS A 92 -1.35 11.06 -6.70
N GLY A 93 -0.89 12.20 -7.22
CA GLY A 93 0.41 12.79 -6.88
C GLY A 93 0.46 13.58 -5.56
N ALA A 94 -0.66 14.12 -5.05
CA ALA A 94 -0.67 15.05 -3.91
C ALA A 94 -1.28 14.45 -2.62
N ILE A 95 -0.88 13.23 -2.27
CA ILE A 95 -1.52 12.49 -1.17
C ILE A 95 -0.75 12.57 0.16
N THR A 96 0.53 12.92 0.14
CA THR A 96 1.41 12.93 1.33
C THR A 96 0.89 13.82 2.46
N GLU A 97 0.47 15.05 2.16
CA GLU A 97 -0.07 15.97 3.17
C GLU A 97 -1.40 15.48 3.74
N HIS A 98 -2.23 14.82 2.92
CA HIS A 98 -3.45 14.17 3.40
C HIS A 98 -3.13 12.99 4.34
N TYR A 99 -2.11 12.19 4.02
CA TYR A 99 -1.66 11.10 4.89
C TYR A 99 -1.16 11.61 6.24
N LYS A 100 -0.33 12.65 6.25
CA LYS A 100 0.14 13.28 7.49
C LYS A 100 -1.03 13.71 8.36
N LEU A 101 -1.98 14.46 7.80
CA LEU A 101 -3.16 14.96 8.52
C LEU A 101 -4.03 13.84 9.11
N LEU A 102 -4.15 12.71 8.41
CA LEU A 102 -5.07 11.63 8.81
C LEU A 102 -4.42 10.56 9.69
N LEU A 103 -3.09 10.44 9.71
CA LEU A 103 -2.37 9.35 10.36
C LEU A 103 -1.47 9.79 11.52
N ILE A 104 -0.88 11.00 11.49
CA ILE A 104 -0.04 11.46 12.61
C ILE A 104 -0.90 11.50 13.90
N GLY A 105 -0.36 10.96 14.98
CA GLY A 105 -1.03 10.81 16.27
C GLY A 105 -1.93 9.57 16.39
N GLN A 106 -2.25 8.89 15.27
CA GLN A 106 -2.92 7.59 15.33
C GLN A 106 -1.95 6.52 15.85
N GLN A 107 -2.51 5.46 16.44
CA GLN A 107 -1.76 4.30 16.91
C GLN A 107 -2.03 3.10 16.01
N ILE A 108 -0.98 2.39 15.62
CA ILE A 108 -1.10 1.13 14.87
C ILE A 108 -1.45 0.03 15.88
N GLY A 109 -2.58 -0.64 15.65
CA GLY A 109 -3.11 -1.68 16.53
C GLY A 109 -4.56 -2.04 16.21
N PRO A 110 -5.28 -2.66 17.16
CA PRO A 110 -6.67 -3.06 16.96
C PRO A 110 -7.54 -1.88 16.53
N GLY A 111 -8.22 -2.03 15.38
CA GLY A 111 -9.09 -0.99 14.84
C GLY A 111 -8.39 0.11 14.03
N PHE A 112 -7.05 0.14 13.97
CA PHE A 112 -6.29 1.08 13.14
C PHE A 112 -6.72 1.00 11.67
N ILE A 113 -6.79 -0.20 11.09
CA ILE A 113 -7.24 -0.41 9.71
C ILE A 113 -8.63 0.15 9.46
N LYS A 114 -9.55 -0.02 10.42
CA LYS A 114 -10.91 0.53 10.32
C LYS A 114 -10.89 2.05 10.40
N SER A 115 -10.07 2.62 11.28
CA SER A 115 -9.88 4.06 11.44
C SER A 115 -9.29 4.69 10.18
N ALA A 116 -8.18 4.14 9.69
CA ALA A 116 -7.54 4.51 8.44
C ALA A 116 -8.55 4.45 7.28
N LYS A 117 -9.22 3.31 7.07
CA LYS A 117 -10.24 3.16 6.03
C LYS A 117 -11.35 4.22 6.12
N ARG A 118 -11.79 4.59 7.31
CA ARG A 118 -12.81 5.64 7.50
C ARG A 118 -12.24 7.01 7.12
N ASN A 119 -11.03 7.32 7.56
CA ASN A 119 -10.36 8.59 7.31
C ASN A 119 -10.11 8.81 5.80
N PHE A 120 -9.78 7.75 5.06
CA PHE A 120 -9.58 7.82 3.60
C PHE A 120 -10.87 7.71 2.77
N ARG A 121 -12.05 7.51 3.39
CA ARG A 121 -13.34 7.42 2.69
C ARG A 121 -14.03 8.76 2.46
N GLY A 122 -13.59 9.85 3.09
CA GLY A 122 -14.32 11.13 3.13
C GLY A 122 -13.66 12.33 2.45
N THR A 123 -12.35 12.32 2.25
CA THR A 123 -11.60 13.47 1.71
C THR A 123 -10.60 13.00 0.67
N SER A 124 -10.84 13.35 -0.59
CA SER A 124 -9.85 13.32 -1.69
C SER A 124 -9.09 12.00 -1.96
N GLY A 125 -9.51 10.88 -1.37
CA GLY A 125 -9.08 9.53 -1.73
C GLY A 125 -9.78 9.12 -3.02
N CYS A 126 -9.29 9.64 -4.15
CA CYS A 126 -9.77 9.46 -5.52
C CYS A 126 -10.86 8.40 -5.72
N THR A 127 -12.06 8.88 -6.00
CA THR A 127 -13.34 8.18 -6.19
C THR A 127 -13.38 7.18 -7.38
N HIS A 128 -12.25 6.85 -8.01
CA HIS A 128 -12.17 5.85 -9.09
C HIS A 128 -12.24 4.39 -8.58
N LEU A 129 -12.37 4.25 -7.25
CA LEU A 129 -12.61 3.04 -6.47
C LEU A 129 -14.06 2.50 -6.56
N ARG A 130 -14.64 2.40 -7.77
CA ARG A 130 -15.83 1.53 -7.97
C ARG A 130 -15.51 0.03 -7.88
N GLY A 131 -14.26 -0.33 -7.56
CA GLY A 131 -13.78 -1.70 -7.40
C GLY A 131 -13.07 -2.04 -6.07
N GLY A 132 -13.23 -1.24 -5.01
CA GLY A 132 -12.72 -1.59 -3.67
C GLY A 132 -11.95 -0.45 -2.97
N PRO A 133 -11.68 -0.53 -1.66
CA PRO A 133 -11.02 0.54 -0.90
C PRO A 133 -9.57 0.78 -1.36
N ALA A 134 -9.11 2.03 -1.21
CA ALA A 134 -7.86 2.59 -1.72
C ALA A 134 -6.66 1.63 -1.68
N GLN A 135 -5.87 1.55 -2.75
CA GLN A 135 -4.74 0.62 -2.87
C GLN A 135 -3.67 0.78 -1.77
N LEU A 136 -3.57 1.98 -1.17
CA LEU A 136 -2.72 2.24 0.00
C LEU A 136 -3.32 1.73 1.34
N ASP A 137 -4.61 1.39 1.40
CA ASP A 137 -5.19 0.67 2.54
C ASP A 137 -4.48 -0.67 2.75
N ARG A 138 -3.96 -1.27 1.67
CA ARG A 138 -3.31 -2.58 1.71
C ARG A 138 -1.92 -2.47 2.32
N ASN A 139 -1.16 -1.41 2.01
CA ASN A 139 0.09 -1.11 2.71
C ASN A 139 -0.15 -0.92 4.20
N LEU A 140 -1.24 -0.25 4.59
CA LEU A 140 -1.62 -0.10 6.00
C LEU A 140 -2.04 -1.43 6.65
N VAL A 141 -2.64 -2.37 5.91
CA VAL A 141 -2.98 -3.72 6.40
C VAL A 141 -1.73 -4.50 6.80
N PHE A 142 -0.65 -4.46 6.01
CA PHE A 142 0.60 -5.14 6.36
C PHE A 142 1.30 -4.52 7.58
N LEU A 143 1.09 -3.23 7.84
CA LEU A 143 1.60 -2.56 9.04
C LEU A 143 0.93 -3.05 10.33
N SER A 144 -0.30 -3.57 10.26
CA SER A 144 -0.96 -4.15 11.44
C SER A 144 -0.33 -5.46 11.90
N GLU A 145 0.39 -6.18 11.02
CA GLU A 145 1.09 -7.41 11.38
C GLU A 145 2.37 -7.14 12.18
N PHE A 146 2.97 -5.94 12.06
CA PHE A 146 4.08 -5.51 12.92
C PHE A 146 3.64 -5.26 14.38
N SER A 147 2.35 -5.08 14.64
CA SER A 147 1.83 -4.90 16.01
C SER A 147 1.69 -6.21 16.81
N ALA A 148 1.90 -7.36 16.16
CA ALA A 148 1.70 -8.68 16.75
C ALA A 148 3.00 -9.37 17.24
N GLY A 149 4.13 -8.66 17.22
CA GLY A 149 5.45 -9.14 17.66
C GLY A 149 5.93 -8.49 18.93
#